data_AF-A0A1M4MKY2-F1
#
_entry.id   AF-A0A1M4MKY2-F1
#
_cell.length_a   1.000
_cell.length_b   1.000
_cell.length_c   1.000
_cell.angle_alpha   90.00
_cell.angle_beta   90.00
_cell.angle_gamma   90.00
#
_symmetry.space_group_name_H-M   'P 1'
#
loop_
_entity.id
_entity.type
_entity.pdbx_description
1 polymer ?
#
loop_
_entity_poly.entity_id
_entity_poly.type
_entity_poly.pdbx_seq_one_letter_code
_entity_poly.pdbx_strand_id
1 'polypeptide(L)'
;MPVPAEYVRSLHTYELRILLALERLMRRYRWVPLEVLKSSTRFSESELSYRLGRLMAMDMVRYEKTPYEGYALVFNGYDTLALHTLTRRGTVQALGTLIGVGKESEVYEAMGLGVVVLKFHRVGQRSFQSARVKRGYMPETGHCPWIFASSNSAKMEYDALKTLHPAVSVPLPIDQNRHVVAMSFVPGVNLSRADLEEPRPILDEILENIGEAYRLGIVHGDLSEFNVMVDDEQCWLIDWPQWVETAHPNAGEILNRDIENILQYFKRKYGLEYAFDEALARVVG
;
A
#
# COMPACT_ATOMS: atom_id res chain seq x y z
N MET A 1 -15.45 -0.95 5.56
CA MET A 1 -15.41 -2.19 6.36
C MET A 1 -14.68 -3.21 5.51
N PRO A 2 -13.71 -3.97 6.04
CA PRO A 2 -13.08 -5.04 5.28
C PRO A 2 -14.14 -5.98 4.70
N VAL A 3 -13.86 -6.55 3.54
CA VAL A 3 -14.73 -7.57 2.95
C VAL A 3 -14.88 -8.70 3.96
N PRO A 4 -16.11 -9.10 4.32
CA PRO A 4 -16.32 -10.26 5.18
C PRO A 4 -15.62 -11.50 4.60
N ALA A 5 -14.85 -12.20 5.44
CA ALA A 5 -14.13 -13.41 5.01
C ALA A 5 -15.07 -14.47 4.40
N GLU A 6 -16.30 -14.52 4.87
CA GLU A 6 -17.37 -15.38 4.33
C GLU A 6 -17.68 -15.06 2.86
N TYR A 7 -17.67 -13.78 2.46
CA TYR A 7 -17.93 -13.39 1.07
C TYR A 7 -16.79 -13.81 0.14
N VAL A 8 -15.54 -13.77 0.63
CA VAL A 8 -14.39 -14.27 -0.14
C VAL A 8 -14.47 -15.79 -0.32
N ARG A 9 -14.91 -16.51 0.73
CA ARG A 9 -15.03 -17.99 0.70
C ARG A 9 -16.20 -18.50 -0.13
N SER A 10 -17.34 -17.81 -0.09
CA SER A 10 -18.57 -18.19 -0.80
C SER A 10 -18.64 -17.69 -2.24
N LEU A 11 -17.60 -17.00 -2.72
CA LEU A 11 -17.55 -16.45 -4.07
C LEU A 11 -17.51 -17.58 -5.11
N HIS A 12 -18.52 -17.60 -5.98
CA HIS A 12 -18.61 -18.59 -7.04
C HIS A 12 -17.57 -18.30 -8.14
N THR A 13 -17.08 -19.34 -8.84
CA THR A 13 -16.10 -19.18 -9.93
C THR A 13 -16.58 -18.24 -11.04
N TYR A 14 -17.90 -18.17 -11.27
CA TYR A 14 -18.48 -17.26 -12.27
C TYR A 14 -18.46 -15.80 -11.81
N GLU A 15 -18.67 -15.54 -10.52
CA GLU A 15 -18.54 -14.20 -9.93
C GLU A 15 -17.08 -13.75 -10.00
N LEU A 16 -16.14 -14.64 -9.67
CA LEU A 16 -14.70 -14.38 -9.84
C LEU A 16 -14.36 -14.01 -11.30
N ARG A 17 -14.94 -14.72 -12.28
CA ARG A 17 -14.75 -14.43 -13.71
C ARG A 17 -15.28 -13.04 -14.09
N ILE A 18 -16.40 -12.61 -13.50
CA ILE A 18 -16.96 -11.27 -13.71
C ILE A 18 -16.04 -10.21 -13.11
N LEU A 19 -15.58 -10.38 -11.87
CA LEU A 19 -14.68 -9.43 -11.20
C LEU A 19 -13.36 -9.26 -11.98
N LEU A 20 -12.77 -10.35 -12.46
CA LEU A 20 -11.57 -10.32 -13.30
C LEU A 20 -11.83 -9.63 -14.65
N ALA A 21 -13.00 -9.85 -15.26
CA ALA A 21 -13.39 -9.17 -16.49
C ALA A 21 -13.53 -7.65 -16.27
N LEU A 22 -14.19 -7.25 -15.19
CA LEU A 22 -14.33 -5.85 -14.78
C LEU A 22 -12.97 -5.19 -14.56
N GLU A 23 -12.08 -5.81 -13.77
CA GLU A 23 -10.72 -5.31 -13.54
C GLU A 23 -9.98 -5.03 -14.85
N ARG A 24 -10.03 -5.96 -15.80
CA ARG A 24 -9.38 -5.79 -17.11
C ARG A 24 -10.02 -4.67 -17.92
N LEU A 25 -11.35 -4.61 -17.98
CA LEU A 25 -12.10 -3.68 -18.83
C LEU A 25 -12.09 -2.24 -18.28
N MET A 26 -11.97 -2.06 -16.96
CA MET A 26 -11.89 -0.75 -16.33
C MET A 26 -10.65 0.06 -16.71
N ARG A 27 -9.65 -0.56 -17.33
CA ARG A 27 -8.51 0.14 -17.96
C ARG A 27 -8.92 0.97 -19.17
N ARG A 28 -10.05 0.63 -19.80
CA ARG A 28 -10.58 1.29 -21.02
C ARG A 28 -11.89 2.02 -20.77
N TYR A 29 -12.71 1.51 -19.86
CA TYR A 29 -14.05 2.03 -19.57
C TYR A 29 -14.13 2.59 -18.16
N ARG A 30 -14.85 3.71 -18.00
CA ARG A 30 -15.19 4.24 -16.66
C ARG A 30 -16.22 3.37 -15.96
N TRP A 31 -17.30 3.09 -16.67
CA TRP A 31 -18.33 2.13 -16.32
C TRP A 31 -18.33 1.10 -17.44
N VAL A 32 -18.19 -0.18 -17.13
CA VAL A 32 -18.14 -1.22 -18.16
C VAL A 32 -19.56 -1.55 -18.61
N PRO A 33 -19.94 -1.34 -19.89
CA PRO A 33 -21.29 -1.63 -20.36
C PRO A 33 -21.62 -3.12 -20.27
N LEU A 34 -22.90 -3.44 -20.08
CA LEU A 34 -23.38 -4.83 -19.95
C LEU A 34 -22.99 -5.69 -21.17
N GLU A 35 -23.18 -5.17 -22.39
CA GLU A 35 -22.86 -5.89 -23.63
C GLU A 35 -21.36 -6.22 -23.76
N VAL A 36 -20.49 -5.34 -23.26
CA VAL A 36 -19.05 -5.56 -23.25
C VAL A 36 -18.70 -6.65 -22.21
N LEU A 37 -19.32 -6.63 -21.03
CA LEU A 37 -19.16 -7.69 -20.04
C LEU A 37 -19.66 -9.04 -20.53
N LYS A 38 -20.84 -9.07 -21.17
CA LYS A 38 -21.43 -10.26 -21.78
C LYS A 38 -20.49 -10.87 -22.81
N SER A 39 -19.97 -10.05 -23.72
CA SER A 39 -18.99 -10.47 -24.73
C SER A 39 -17.69 -11.00 -24.10
N SER A 40 -17.19 -10.32 -23.06
CA SER A 40 -15.95 -10.69 -22.37
C SER A 40 -16.07 -11.97 -21.53
N THR A 41 -17.23 -12.18 -20.90
CA THR A 41 -17.47 -13.30 -19.97
C THR A 41 -18.14 -14.49 -20.63
N ARG A 42 -18.76 -14.33 -21.81
CA ARG A 42 -19.53 -15.35 -22.53
C ARG A 42 -20.68 -15.95 -21.70
N PHE A 43 -21.23 -15.19 -20.76
CA PHE A 43 -22.42 -15.59 -20.01
C PHE A 43 -23.69 -15.21 -20.76
N SER A 44 -24.80 -15.92 -20.48
CA SER A 44 -26.13 -15.43 -20.84
C SER A 44 -26.43 -14.16 -20.06
N GLU A 45 -27.33 -13.35 -20.60
CA GLU A 45 -27.74 -12.11 -19.94
C GLU A 45 -28.42 -12.35 -18.59
N SER A 46 -29.20 -13.44 -18.48
CA SER A 46 -29.84 -13.85 -17.23
C SER A 46 -28.82 -14.23 -16.16
N GLU A 47 -27.82 -15.04 -16.51
CA GLU A 47 -26.76 -15.45 -15.58
C GLU A 47 -25.93 -14.24 -15.15
N LEU A 48 -25.54 -13.40 -16.10
CA LEU A 48 -24.75 -12.21 -15.83
C LEU A 48 -25.49 -11.25 -14.89
N SER A 49 -26.78 -11.00 -15.14
CA SER A 49 -27.61 -10.14 -14.30
C SER A 49 -27.79 -10.71 -12.88
N TYR A 50 -28.03 -12.01 -12.76
CA TYR A 50 -28.12 -12.68 -11.45
C TYR A 50 -26.82 -12.54 -10.65
N ARG A 51 -25.68 -12.83 -11.27
CA ARG A 51 -24.36 -12.74 -10.60
C ARG A 51 -23.95 -11.31 -10.29
N LEU A 52 -24.22 -10.36 -11.18
CA LEU A 52 -24.00 -8.94 -10.90
C LEU A 52 -24.87 -8.48 -9.72
N GLY A 53 -26.12 -8.93 -9.63
CA GLY A 53 -27.00 -8.68 -8.48
C GLY A 53 -26.38 -9.15 -7.16
N ARG A 54 -25.83 -10.38 -7.13
CA ARG A 54 -25.12 -10.89 -5.95
C ARG A 54 -23.86 -10.10 -5.62
N LEU A 55 -23.05 -9.77 -6.62
CA LEU A 55 -21.82 -8.98 -6.44
C LEU A 55 -22.12 -7.57 -5.91
N MET A 56 -23.22 -6.94 -6.36
CA MET A 56 -23.68 -5.67 -5.83
C MET A 56 -24.18 -5.80 -4.38
N ALA A 57 -24.90 -6.89 -4.05
CA ALA A 57 -25.35 -7.15 -2.68
C ALA A 57 -24.17 -7.38 -1.70
N MET A 58 -23.01 -7.81 -2.20
CA MET A 58 -21.77 -7.94 -1.42
C MET A 58 -20.88 -6.67 -1.50
N ASP A 59 -21.39 -5.57 -2.04
CA ASP A 59 -20.67 -4.31 -2.26
C ASP A 59 -19.37 -4.47 -3.08
N MET A 60 -19.25 -5.49 -3.93
CA MET A 60 -18.04 -5.74 -4.73
C MET A 60 -18.06 -5.03 -6.09
N VAL A 61 -19.26 -4.75 -6.59
CA VAL A 61 -19.50 -4.09 -7.88
C VAL A 61 -20.51 -2.98 -7.65
N ARG A 62 -20.35 -1.86 -8.37
CA ARG A 62 -21.32 -0.77 -8.42
C ARG A 62 -21.86 -0.64 -9.83
N TYR A 63 -23.16 -0.36 -9.92
CA TYR A 63 -23.81 0.04 -11.16
C TYR A 63 -24.04 1.55 -11.15
N GLU A 64 -23.92 2.19 -12.32
CA GLU A 64 -24.18 3.61 -12.50
C GLU A 64 -24.87 3.86 -13.83
N LYS A 65 -25.77 4.83 -13.87
CA LYS A 65 -26.51 5.23 -15.09
C LYS A 65 -25.93 6.45 -15.78
N THR A 66 -25.11 7.23 -15.07
CA THR A 66 -24.52 8.48 -15.56
C THR A 66 -22.99 8.40 -15.57
N PRO A 67 -22.31 8.75 -16.67
CA PRO A 67 -22.83 9.29 -17.94
C PRO A 67 -23.53 8.29 -18.86
N TYR A 68 -23.40 6.99 -18.61
CA TYR A 68 -24.09 5.91 -19.32
C TYR A 68 -24.18 4.67 -18.41
N GLU A 69 -25.03 3.72 -18.77
CA GLU A 69 -25.25 2.51 -17.99
C GLU A 69 -24.01 1.58 -18.02
N GLY A 70 -23.51 1.24 -16.85
CA GLY A 70 -22.43 0.28 -16.73
C GLY A 70 -22.06 -0.07 -15.31
N TYR A 71 -21.09 -0.98 -15.19
CA TYR A 71 -20.66 -1.56 -13.93
C TYR A 71 -19.19 -1.25 -13.67
N ALA A 72 -18.82 -1.03 -12.42
CA ALA A 72 -17.44 -0.87 -12.02
C ALA A 72 -17.13 -1.75 -10.81
N LEU A 73 -15.93 -2.33 -10.82
CA LEU A 73 -15.33 -2.94 -9.65
C LEU A 73 -15.04 -1.85 -8.61
N VAL A 74 -15.43 -2.10 -7.36
CA VAL A 74 -15.07 -1.23 -6.24
C VAL A 74 -14.06 -1.91 -5.32
N PHE A 75 -13.57 -1.19 -4.32
CA PHE A 75 -12.48 -1.66 -3.44
C PHE A 75 -12.76 -3.01 -2.80
N ASN A 76 -13.96 -3.30 -2.32
CA ASN A 76 -14.30 -4.62 -1.76
C ASN A 76 -14.15 -5.75 -2.80
N GLY A 77 -14.58 -5.54 -4.05
CA GLY A 77 -14.35 -6.52 -5.11
C GLY A 77 -12.86 -6.69 -5.41
N TYR A 78 -12.10 -5.59 -5.35
CA TYR A 78 -10.66 -5.60 -5.57
C TYR A 78 -9.89 -6.31 -4.45
N ASP A 79 -10.28 -6.09 -3.19
CA ASP A 79 -9.78 -6.80 -2.00
C ASP A 79 -10.04 -8.30 -2.12
N THR A 80 -11.25 -8.66 -2.55
CA THR A 80 -11.66 -10.06 -2.73
C THR A 80 -10.76 -10.74 -3.75
N LEU A 81 -10.50 -10.09 -4.90
CA LEU A 81 -9.56 -10.60 -5.90
C LEU A 81 -8.14 -10.72 -5.33
N ALA A 82 -7.70 -9.73 -4.54
CA ALA A 82 -6.38 -9.73 -3.94
C ALA A 82 -6.19 -10.91 -2.98
N LEU A 83 -7.08 -11.02 -2.00
CA LEU A 83 -7.13 -12.06 -0.97
C LEU A 83 -7.32 -13.45 -1.58
N HIS A 84 -8.18 -13.61 -2.60
CA HIS A 84 -8.36 -14.88 -3.28
C HIS A 84 -7.05 -15.38 -3.89
N THR A 85 -6.28 -14.51 -4.55
CA THR A 85 -4.96 -14.90 -5.10
C THR A 85 -3.96 -15.23 -3.99
N LEU A 86 -3.84 -14.41 -2.95
CA LEU A 86 -2.91 -14.64 -1.84
C LEU A 86 -3.22 -15.96 -1.11
N THR A 87 -4.52 -16.28 -0.94
CA THR A 87 -4.97 -17.55 -0.37
C THR A 87 -4.61 -18.73 -1.26
N ARG A 88 -4.84 -18.63 -2.56
CA ARG A 88 -4.49 -19.68 -3.52
C ARG A 88 -2.99 -19.94 -3.64
N ARG A 89 -2.16 -18.93 -3.38
CA ARG A 89 -0.69 -19.06 -3.33
C ARG A 89 -0.19 -19.66 -2.00
N GLY A 90 -1.05 -19.77 -0.99
CA GLY A 90 -0.67 -20.24 0.34
C GLY A 90 -0.04 -19.17 1.23
N THR A 91 0.08 -17.92 0.75
CA THR A 91 0.62 -16.78 1.51
C THR A 91 -0.23 -16.47 2.74
N VAL A 92 -1.56 -16.57 2.59
CA VAL A 92 -2.54 -16.24 3.64
C VAL A 92 -3.53 -17.39 3.78
N GLN A 93 -3.80 -17.80 5.00
CA GLN A 93 -4.76 -18.86 5.37
C GLN A 93 -5.94 -18.29 6.15
N ALA A 94 -5.72 -17.28 6.98
CA ALA A 94 -6.76 -16.57 7.72
C ALA A 94 -6.46 -15.08 7.83
N LEU A 95 -7.50 -14.25 7.80
CA LEU A 95 -7.41 -12.82 8.09
C LEU A 95 -7.67 -12.61 9.58
N GLY A 96 -6.80 -11.84 10.23
CA GLY A 96 -6.86 -11.51 11.64
C GLY A 96 -7.47 -10.13 11.88
N THR A 97 -6.93 -9.45 12.89
CA THR A 97 -7.45 -8.16 13.37
C THR A 97 -6.93 -6.98 12.55
N LEU A 98 -7.67 -5.87 12.58
CA LEU A 98 -7.20 -4.59 12.03
C LEU A 98 -6.20 -3.98 13.01
N ILE A 99 -4.94 -3.87 12.59
CA ILE A 99 -3.84 -3.31 13.40
C ILE A 99 -3.79 -1.79 13.27
N GLY A 100 -4.03 -1.26 12.06
CA GLY A 100 -3.86 0.17 11.80
C GLY A 100 -4.68 0.69 10.63
N VAL A 101 -5.12 1.94 10.75
CA VAL A 101 -5.81 2.67 9.68
C VAL A 101 -5.05 3.97 9.41
N GLY A 102 -4.39 4.02 8.26
CA GLY A 102 -3.73 5.21 7.74
C GLY A 102 -4.68 6.09 6.93
N LYS A 103 -4.14 7.18 6.38
CA LYS A 103 -4.88 8.04 5.43
C LYS A 103 -5.09 7.36 4.09
N GLU A 104 -4.10 6.58 3.65
CA GLU A 104 -4.07 5.92 2.33
C GLU A 104 -3.83 4.41 2.45
N SER A 105 -3.98 3.82 3.64
CA SER A 105 -3.78 2.39 3.84
C SER A 105 -4.60 1.83 5.01
N GLU A 106 -4.90 0.54 4.95
CA GLU A 106 -5.44 -0.25 6.06
C GLU A 106 -4.51 -1.45 6.27
N VAL A 107 -4.13 -1.72 7.52
CA VAL A 107 -3.16 -2.74 7.88
C VAL A 107 -3.83 -3.79 8.75
N TYR A 108 -3.82 -5.03 8.30
CA TYR A 108 -4.41 -6.17 8.99
C TYR A 108 -3.35 -7.19 9.37
N GLU A 109 -3.53 -7.79 10.53
CA GLU A 109 -2.90 -9.05 10.86
C GLU A 109 -3.50 -10.17 10.02
N ALA A 110 -2.70 -11.18 9.69
CA ALA A 110 -3.16 -12.41 9.06
C ALA A 110 -2.26 -13.59 9.44
N MET A 111 -2.75 -14.79 9.19
CA MET A 111 -2.01 -16.03 9.41
C MET A 111 -1.65 -16.65 8.06
N GLY A 112 -0.36 -16.90 7.84
CA GLY A 112 0.18 -17.70 6.74
C GLY A 112 0.85 -18.96 7.29
N LEU A 113 2.11 -19.22 6.92
CA LEU A 113 2.97 -20.19 7.63
C LEU A 113 3.38 -19.70 9.03
N GLY A 114 3.26 -18.39 9.27
CA GLY A 114 3.39 -17.71 10.55
C GLY A 114 2.57 -16.43 10.53
N VAL A 115 2.82 -15.52 11.46
CA VAL A 115 2.15 -14.21 11.48
C VAL A 115 2.62 -13.38 10.29
N VAL A 116 1.67 -12.87 9.50
CA VAL A 116 1.93 -11.98 8.37
C VAL A 116 1.08 -10.72 8.49
N VAL A 117 1.57 -9.62 7.96
CA VAL A 117 0.85 -8.35 7.90
C VAL A 117 0.40 -8.10 6.47
N LEU A 118 -0.88 -7.78 6.29
CA LEU A 118 -1.47 -7.38 5.02
C LEU A 118 -1.75 -5.88 5.03
N LYS A 119 -0.99 -5.14 4.23
CA LYS A 119 -1.20 -3.72 4.00
C LYS A 119 -2.00 -3.52 2.72
N PHE A 120 -3.22 -3.04 2.85
CA PHE A 120 -4.09 -2.65 1.75
C PHE A 120 -3.88 -1.18 1.44
N HIS A 121 -3.51 -0.87 0.20
CA HIS A 121 -3.35 0.49 -0.28
C HIS A 121 -4.71 1.05 -0.72
N ARG A 122 -4.99 2.28 -0.32
CA ARG A 122 -6.27 2.99 -0.49
C ARG A 122 -6.04 4.41 -0.96
N VAL A 123 -5.29 4.55 -2.05
CA VAL A 123 -4.99 5.85 -2.65
C VAL A 123 -6.29 6.53 -3.08
N GLY A 124 -6.52 7.76 -2.59
CA GLY A 124 -7.67 8.59 -2.97
C GLY A 124 -8.98 8.32 -2.24
N GLN A 125 -9.03 7.42 -1.24
CA GLN A 125 -10.28 7.11 -0.52
C GLN A 125 -10.77 8.26 0.40
N ARG A 126 -9.86 9.09 0.93
CA ARG A 126 -10.18 10.21 1.85
C ARG A 126 -9.97 11.62 1.29
N SER A 127 -9.44 11.74 0.07
CA SER A 127 -9.12 13.04 -0.55
C SER A 127 -9.95 13.24 -1.82
N PHE A 128 -11.24 13.52 -1.65
CA PHE A 128 -12.17 13.76 -2.76
C PHE A 128 -11.93 15.10 -3.51
N GLN A 129 -10.95 15.93 -3.11
CA GLN A 129 -10.75 17.26 -3.72
C GLN A 129 -9.29 17.69 -4.00
N SER A 130 -8.26 16.98 -3.56
CA SER A 130 -6.86 17.47 -3.65
C SER A 130 -5.86 16.55 -4.38
N ALA A 131 -6.27 15.36 -4.81
CA ALA A 131 -5.35 14.35 -5.36
C ALA A 131 -4.99 14.48 -6.85
N ARG A 132 -5.44 15.55 -7.55
CA ARG A 132 -5.14 15.75 -8.98
C ARG A 132 -3.83 16.50 -9.27
N VAL A 133 -3.14 17.05 -8.27
CA VAL A 133 -2.14 18.11 -8.51
C VAL A 133 -0.67 17.68 -8.27
N LYS A 134 -0.37 16.50 -7.71
CA LYS A 134 1.03 16.18 -7.31
C LYS A 134 1.54 14.75 -7.54
N ARG A 135 1.03 13.99 -8.53
CA ARG A 135 1.52 12.60 -8.72
C ARG A 135 1.84 12.30 -10.19
N GLY A 136 3.13 12.24 -10.52
CA GLY A 136 3.70 11.99 -11.85
C GLY A 136 3.49 10.58 -12.45
N TYR A 137 2.57 9.79 -11.87
CA TYR A 137 2.25 8.43 -12.32
C TYR A 137 0.84 8.31 -12.93
N MET A 138 0.09 9.42 -13.03
CA MET A 138 -1.20 9.40 -13.71
C MET A 138 -0.98 9.39 -15.23
N PRO A 139 -1.60 8.47 -15.99
CA PRO A 139 -1.58 8.52 -17.44
C PRO A 139 -2.11 9.88 -17.91
N GLU A 140 -1.39 10.56 -18.81
CA GLU A 140 -1.81 11.87 -19.34
C GLU A 140 -3.12 11.80 -20.13
N THR A 141 -3.55 10.59 -20.51
CA THR A 141 -4.82 10.32 -21.19
C THR A 141 -5.60 9.21 -20.47
N GLY A 142 -6.75 9.55 -19.89
CA GLY A 142 -7.79 8.56 -19.55
C GLY A 142 -8.31 8.53 -18.11
N HIS A 143 -9.28 7.64 -17.92
CA HIS A 143 -9.87 7.30 -16.63
C HIS A 143 -8.92 6.39 -15.84
N CYS A 144 -8.40 6.86 -14.70
CA CYS A 144 -7.66 6.01 -13.76
C CYS A 144 -8.51 5.74 -12.52
N PRO A 145 -9.11 4.54 -12.41
CA PRO A 145 -9.70 4.07 -11.16
C PRO A 145 -8.70 4.13 -10.00
N TRP A 146 -9.15 4.62 -8.84
CA TRP A 146 -8.36 4.64 -7.59
C TRP A 146 -7.78 3.27 -7.20
N ILE A 147 -8.44 2.17 -7.59
CA ILE A 147 -7.93 0.80 -7.40
C ILE A 147 -6.60 0.56 -8.14
N PHE A 148 -6.39 1.11 -9.33
CA PHE A 148 -5.12 0.94 -10.06
C PHE A 148 -4.02 1.85 -9.52
N ALA A 149 -4.36 3.07 -9.11
CA ALA A 149 -3.42 3.94 -8.40
C ALA A 149 -2.94 3.27 -7.09
N SER A 150 -3.86 2.64 -6.36
CA SER A 150 -3.55 1.86 -5.16
C SER A 150 -2.69 0.64 -5.47
N SER A 151 -2.94 -0.02 -6.61
CA SER A 151 -2.10 -1.15 -7.05
C SER A 151 -0.68 -0.73 -7.40
N ASN A 152 -0.50 0.43 -8.04
CA ASN A 152 0.82 0.98 -8.31
C ASN A 152 1.55 1.34 -7.01
N SER A 153 0.85 1.95 -6.05
CA SER A 153 1.41 2.26 -4.73
C SER A 153 1.90 1.00 -3.99
N ALA A 154 1.12 -0.07 -3.99
CA ALA A 154 1.53 -1.35 -3.41
C ALA A 154 2.75 -1.96 -4.13
N LYS A 155 2.80 -1.83 -5.45
CA LYS A 155 3.95 -2.28 -6.24
C LYS A 155 5.22 -1.51 -5.89
N MET A 156 5.14 -0.18 -5.81
CA MET A 156 6.28 0.67 -5.45
C MET A 156 6.83 0.29 -4.07
N GLU A 157 5.96 0.14 -3.06
CA GLU A 157 6.39 -0.27 -1.73
C GLU A 157 7.02 -1.67 -1.72
N TYR A 158 6.41 -2.65 -2.37
CA TYR A 158 6.95 -4.01 -2.42
C TYR A 158 8.30 -4.10 -3.15
N ASP A 159 8.46 -3.35 -4.24
CA ASP A 159 9.72 -3.30 -5.00
C ASP A 159 10.84 -2.64 -4.17
N ALA A 160 10.53 -1.60 -3.37
CA ALA A 160 11.47 -1.03 -2.41
C ALA A 160 11.86 -2.03 -1.33
N LEU A 161 10.88 -2.63 -0.65
CA LEU A 161 11.14 -3.60 0.42
C LEU A 161 12.04 -4.76 -0.05
N LYS A 162 11.87 -5.22 -1.30
CA LYS A 162 12.74 -6.26 -1.89
C LYS A 162 14.18 -5.83 -2.08
N THR A 163 14.37 -4.58 -2.49
CA THR A 163 15.70 -4.02 -2.74
C THR A 163 16.43 -3.76 -1.42
N LEU A 164 15.69 -3.27 -0.42
CA LEU A 164 16.22 -2.84 0.86
C LEU A 164 16.52 -4.01 1.81
N HIS A 165 15.67 -5.04 1.82
CA HIS A 165 15.87 -6.20 2.68
C HIS A 165 17.00 -7.12 2.13
N PRO A 166 17.95 -7.62 2.95
CA PRO A 166 18.04 -7.49 4.42
C PRO A 166 18.97 -6.37 4.91
N ALA A 167 19.53 -5.56 4.01
CA ALA A 167 20.56 -4.58 4.35
C ALA A 167 20.02 -3.42 5.22
N VAL A 168 18.78 -3.02 4.98
CA VAL A 168 18.06 -2.02 5.78
C VAL A 168 17.03 -2.73 6.66
N SER A 169 16.89 -2.28 7.90
CA SER A 169 15.84 -2.71 8.82
C SER A 169 14.46 -2.28 8.30
N VAL A 170 13.86 -3.14 7.49
CA VAL A 170 12.52 -2.99 6.92
C VAL A 170 11.72 -4.29 7.10
N PRO A 171 10.38 -4.27 7.02
CA PRO A 171 9.59 -5.50 6.99
C PRO A 171 10.04 -6.42 5.85
N LEU A 172 10.18 -7.72 6.12
CA LEU A 172 10.46 -8.72 5.10
C LEU A 172 9.29 -8.77 4.10
N PRO A 173 9.49 -8.47 2.80
CA PRO A 173 8.45 -8.59 1.79
C PRO A 173 8.16 -10.07 1.47
N ILE A 174 6.93 -10.53 1.69
CA ILE A 174 6.54 -11.93 1.47
C ILE A 174 5.90 -12.12 0.10
N ASP A 175 4.85 -11.37 -0.21
CA ASP A 175 4.12 -11.45 -1.47
C ASP A 175 3.44 -10.12 -1.78
N GLN A 176 3.05 -9.92 -3.03
CA GLN A 176 2.28 -8.77 -3.45
C GLN A 176 1.25 -9.18 -4.49
N ASN A 177 0.06 -8.64 -4.33
CA ASN A 177 -0.98 -8.79 -5.32
C ASN A 177 -1.90 -7.58 -5.33
N ARG A 178 -2.09 -6.99 -6.52
CA ARG A 178 -2.93 -5.81 -6.73
C ARG A 178 -2.49 -4.65 -5.85
N HIS A 179 -3.31 -4.24 -4.89
CA HIS A 179 -3.06 -3.16 -3.94
C HIS A 179 -2.75 -3.69 -2.54
N VAL A 180 -2.41 -4.98 -2.41
CA VAL A 180 -2.09 -5.59 -1.12
C VAL A 180 -0.64 -6.04 -1.12
N VAL A 181 0.10 -5.61 -0.11
CA VAL A 181 1.45 -6.09 0.21
C VAL A 181 1.35 -6.98 1.45
N ALA A 182 1.87 -8.21 1.33
CA ALA A 182 2.06 -9.12 2.44
C ALA A 182 3.51 -9.06 2.90
N MET A 183 3.74 -8.79 4.18
CA MET A 183 5.07 -8.64 4.77
C MET A 183 5.15 -9.20 6.18
N SER A 184 6.35 -9.32 6.75
CA SER A 184 6.51 -9.73 8.14
C SER A 184 5.88 -8.72 9.09
N PHE A 185 5.46 -9.21 10.26
CA PHE A 185 5.12 -8.33 11.37
C PHE A 185 6.37 -7.60 11.85
N VAL A 186 6.24 -6.29 12.09
CA VAL A 186 7.27 -5.46 12.70
C VAL A 186 6.86 -5.25 14.17
N PRO A 187 7.70 -5.67 15.13
CA PRO A 187 7.40 -5.50 16.54
C PRO A 187 7.53 -4.03 16.98
N GLY A 188 7.12 -3.76 18.22
CA GLY A 188 7.24 -2.45 18.82
C GLY A 188 6.09 -1.50 18.50
N VAL A 189 6.34 -0.21 18.73
CA VAL A 189 5.37 0.87 18.56
C VAL A 189 5.88 1.90 17.57
N ASN A 190 4.96 2.71 17.05
CA ASN A 190 5.33 3.82 16.19
C ASN A 190 6.16 4.85 16.98
N LEU A 191 7.26 5.35 16.41
CA LEU A 191 8.17 6.30 17.05
C LEU A 191 7.41 7.53 17.61
N SER A 192 6.40 8.03 16.88
CA SER A 192 5.55 9.13 17.35
C SER A 192 4.96 8.89 18.76
N ARG A 193 4.67 7.64 19.10
CA ARG A 193 4.05 7.18 20.36
C ARG A 193 5.02 6.54 21.34
N ALA A 194 6.24 6.20 20.92
CA ALA A 194 7.26 5.62 21.79
C ALA A 194 7.74 6.63 22.84
N ASP A 195 8.18 6.17 24.01
CA ASP A 195 8.96 6.99 24.94
C ASP A 195 10.32 6.33 25.10
N LEU A 196 11.34 6.90 24.47
CA LEU A 196 12.67 6.30 24.41
C LEU A 196 13.49 6.71 25.63
N GLU A 197 13.97 5.72 26.39
CA GLU A 197 14.91 5.96 27.49
C GLU A 197 16.24 6.52 26.96
N GLU A 198 16.75 5.92 25.87
CA GLU A 198 17.98 6.34 25.19
C GLU A 198 17.67 6.71 23.72
N PRO A 199 17.33 7.97 23.43
CA PRO A 199 16.94 8.37 22.07
C PRO A 199 18.11 8.46 21.08
N ARG A 200 19.35 8.67 21.56
CA ARG A 200 20.51 8.86 20.67
C ARG A 200 20.88 7.60 19.87
N PRO A 201 21.00 6.40 20.47
CA PRO A 201 21.25 5.17 19.72
C PRO A 201 20.22 4.90 18.62
N ILE A 202 18.93 5.07 18.93
CA ILE A 202 17.85 4.89 17.95
C ILE A 202 17.95 5.92 16.80
N LEU A 203 18.28 7.18 17.11
CA LEU A 203 18.51 8.17 16.05
C LEU A 203 19.69 7.78 15.15
N ASP A 204 20.80 7.34 15.74
CA ASP A 204 21.98 6.91 14.99
C ASP A 204 21.66 5.72 14.08
N GLU A 205 20.88 4.75 14.57
CA GLU A 205 20.42 3.59 13.80
C GLU A 205 19.47 3.98 12.65
N ILE A 206 18.56 4.93 12.88
CA ILE A 206 17.69 5.47 11.82
C ILE A 206 18.55 6.10 10.71
N LEU A 207 19.54 6.91 11.06
CA LEU A 207 20.44 7.54 10.09
C LEU A 207 21.29 6.50 9.33
N GLU A 208 21.73 5.44 9.99
CA GLU A 208 22.42 4.31 9.34
C GLU A 208 21.53 3.61 8.32
N ASN A 209 20.28 3.32 8.68
CA ASN A 209 19.29 2.72 7.77
C ASN A 209 18.97 3.62 6.57
N ILE A 210 18.89 4.94 6.77
CA ILE A 210 18.73 5.90 5.66
C ILE A 210 19.97 5.87 4.75
N GLY A 211 21.18 5.84 5.32
CA GLY A 211 22.42 5.74 4.56
C GLY A 211 22.55 4.46 3.74
N GLU A 212 22.13 3.33 4.31
CA GLU A 212 22.13 2.06 3.59
C GLU A 212 21.10 2.04 2.46
N ALA A 213 19.89 2.57 2.69
CA ALA A 213 18.91 2.77 1.62
C ALA A 213 19.46 3.65 0.49
N TYR A 214 20.15 4.74 0.85
CA TYR A 214 20.78 5.64 -0.11
C TYR A 214 21.86 4.93 -0.94
N ARG A 215 22.72 4.12 -0.31
CA ARG A 215 23.74 3.30 -1.00
C ARG A 215 23.12 2.28 -1.96
N LEU A 216 21.94 1.76 -1.64
CA LEU A 216 21.15 0.89 -2.52
C LEU A 216 20.39 1.65 -3.63
N GLY A 217 20.56 2.97 -3.70
CA GLY A 217 19.98 3.81 -4.75
C GLY A 217 18.56 4.27 -4.46
N ILE A 218 18.10 4.21 -3.21
CA ILE A 218 16.73 4.54 -2.81
C ILE A 218 16.72 5.67 -1.77
N VAL A 219 15.90 6.68 -1.99
CA VAL A 219 15.53 7.69 -1.00
C VAL A 219 14.06 7.49 -0.63
N HIS A 220 13.73 7.53 0.67
CA HIS A 220 12.40 7.19 1.17
C HIS A 220 11.29 8.11 0.63
N GLY A 221 11.51 9.41 0.55
CA GLY A 221 10.59 10.34 -0.12
C GLY A 221 9.44 10.89 0.72
N ASP A 222 9.27 10.43 1.96
CA ASP A 222 8.23 10.90 2.90
C ASP A 222 8.58 10.48 4.35
N LEU A 223 9.85 10.45 4.72
CA LEU A 223 10.24 9.92 6.03
C LEU A 223 9.85 10.89 7.17
N SER A 224 9.26 10.33 8.23
CA SER A 224 8.83 11.05 9.44
C SER A 224 8.73 10.09 10.63
N GLU A 225 8.43 10.61 11.83
CA GLU A 225 8.21 9.80 13.03
C GLU A 225 7.06 8.79 12.92
N PHE A 226 6.15 8.98 11.94
CA PHE A 226 5.05 8.08 11.69
C PHE A 226 5.45 6.88 10.82
N ASN A 227 6.61 6.95 10.18
CA ASN A 227 7.13 5.93 9.27
C ASN A 227 8.31 5.15 9.88
N VAL A 228 8.50 5.29 11.18
CA VAL A 228 9.49 4.54 11.96
C VAL A 228 8.77 3.75 13.05
N MET A 229 9.02 2.45 13.08
CA MET A 229 8.65 1.57 14.19
C MET A 229 9.88 1.34 15.05
N VAL A 230 9.70 1.30 16.36
CA VAL A 230 10.78 1.10 17.33
C VAL A 230 10.33 0.13 18.41
N ASP A 231 11.24 -0.72 18.85
CA ASP A 231 11.14 -1.40 20.13
C ASP A 231 12.31 -0.97 21.03
N ASP A 232 12.54 -1.70 22.13
CA ASP A 232 13.57 -1.35 23.11
C ASP A 232 15.00 -1.51 22.57
N GLU A 233 15.19 -2.21 21.45
CA GLU A 233 16.51 -2.59 20.94
C GLU A 233 16.83 -2.04 19.54
N GLN A 234 15.83 -1.86 18.67
CA GLN A 234 16.07 -1.51 17.27
C GLN A 234 14.93 -0.72 16.62
N CYS A 235 15.16 -0.26 15.38
CA CYS A 235 14.18 0.45 14.58
C CYS A 235 13.90 -0.22 13.22
N TRP A 236 12.72 0.06 12.66
CA TRP A 236 12.36 -0.32 11.30
C TRP A 236 11.73 0.84 10.54
N LEU A 237 12.20 1.02 9.30
CA LEU A 237 11.64 1.99 8.38
C LEU A 237 10.50 1.35 7.58
N ILE A 238 9.32 1.96 7.62
CA ILE A 238 8.10 1.46 6.98
C ILE A 238 7.50 2.50 6.04
N ASP A 239 6.54 2.09 5.22
CA ASP A 239 5.80 2.96 4.31
C ASP A 239 6.64 3.59 3.20
N TRP A 240 7.09 2.73 2.28
CA TRP A 240 7.93 3.10 1.15
C TRP A 240 7.21 3.52 -0.16
N PRO A 241 5.88 3.70 -0.32
CA PRO A 241 5.28 3.86 -1.65
C PRO A 241 5.65 5.17 -2.39
N GLN A 242 6.32 6.13 -1.74
CA GLN A 242 6.75 7.42 -2.32
C GLN A 242 8.27 7.49 -2.57
N TRP A 243 8.97 6.36 -2.48
CA TRP A 243 10.42 6.32 -2.68
C TRP A 243 10.83 6.82 -4.07
N VAL A 244 12.03 7.38 -4.16
CA VAL A 244 12.65 7.84 -5.40
C VAL A 244 14.06 7.29 -5.55
N GLU A 245 14.52 7.13 -6.79
CA GLU A 245 15.90 6.74 -7.07
C GLU A 245 16.86 7.87 -6.71
N THR A 246 18.07 7.55 -6.26
CA THR A 246 19.12 8.55 -5.98
C THR A 246 19.55 9.35 -7.22
N ALA A 247 19.32 8.80 -8.41
CA ALA A 247 19.53 9.49 -9.69
C ALA A 247 18.44 10.51 -10.03
N HIS A 248 17.33 10.56 -9.28
CA HIS A 248 16.26 11.51 -9.52
C HIS A 248 16.77 12.96 -9.34
N PRO A 249 16.40 13.92 -10.20
CA PRO A 249 16.94 15.29 -10.15
C PRO A 249 16.81 15.97 -8.78
N ASN A 250 15.74 15.66 -8.05
CA ASN A 250 15.46 16.23 -6.73
C ASN A 250 15.83 15.29 -5.57
N ALA A 251 16.54 14.18 -5.82
CA ALA A 251 16.83 13.18 -4.79
C ALA A 251 17.57 13.77 -3.58
N GLY A 252 18.53 14.67 -3.82
CA GLY A 252 19.27 15.33 -2.73
C GLY A 252 18.38 16.21 -1.85
N GLU A 253 17.49 17.01 -2.44
CA GLU A 253 16.54 17.83 -1.69
C GLU A 253 15.56 16.98 -0.87
N ILE A 254 15.10 15.86 -1.47
CA ILE A 254 14.19 14.92 -0.81
C ILE A 254 14.89 14.24 0.37
N LEU A 255 16.13 13.78 0.19
CA LEU A 255 16.93 13.16 1.25
C LEU A 255 17.16 14.14 2.40
N ASN A 256 17.56 15.38 2.10
CA ASN A 256 17.79 16.41 3.12
C ASN A 256 16.54 16.64 3.96
N ARG A 257 15.37 16.75 3.31
CA ARG A 257 14.09 16.91 4.00
C ARG A 257 13.75 15.71 4.88
N ASP A 258 13.98 14.48 4.39
CA ASP A 258 13.74 13.27 5.16
C ASP A 258 14.62 13.21 6.42
N ILE A 259 15.91 13.57 6.31
CA ILE A 259 16.83 13.69 7.46
C ILE A 259 16.36 14.81 8.41
N GLU A 260 16.06 16.00 7.88
CA GLU A 260 15.60 17.14 8.68
C GLU A 260 14.34 16.82 9.49
N ASN A 261 13.37 16.12 8.90
CA ASN A 261 12.14 15.71 9.59
C ASN A 261 12.45 14.86 10.83
N ILE A 262 13.35 13.87 10.69
CA ILE A 262 13.79 13.02 11.80
C ILE A 262 14.54 13.84 12.85
N LEU A 263 15.52 14.66 12.45
CA LEU A 263 16.28 15.47 13.40
C LEU A 263 15.39 16.45 14.18
N GLN A 264 14.46 17.12 13.49
CA GLN A 264 13.51 18.04 14.10
C GLN A 264 12.55 17.32 15.05
N TYR A 265 12.16 16.09 14.75
CA TYR A 265 11.36 15.29 15.67
C TYR A 265 12.13 14.99 16.98
N PHE A 266 13.36 14.47 16.88
CA PHE A 266 14.18 14.15 18.05
C PHE A 266 14.52 15.39 18.88
N LYS A 267 14.82 16.52 18.25
CA LYS A 267 15.01 17.79 18.93
C LYS A 267 13.76 18.25 19.69
N ARG A 268 12.57 18.17 19.07
CA ARG A 268 11.31 18.61 19.70
C ARG A 268 10.88 17.70 20.85
N LYS A 269 11.03 16.38 20.71
CA LYS A 269 10.53 15.42 21.69
C LYS A 269 11.52 15.14 22.83
N TYR A 270 12.80 15.02 22.51
CA TYR A 270 13.83 14.59 23.46
C TYR A 270 14.86 15.68 23.78
N GLY A 271 14.78 16.86 23.15
CA GLY A 271 15.80 17.91 23.31
C GLY A 271 17.16 17.53 22.71
N LEU A 272 17.22 16.45 21.92
CA LEU A 272 18.46 15.93 21.35
C LEU A 272 18.85 16.77 20.14
N GLU A 273 19.93 17.52 20.25
CA GLU A 273 20.51 18.25 19.12
C GLU A 273 21.50 17.37 18.35
N TYR A 274 21.41 17.44 17.03
CA TYR A 274 22.29 16.75 16.09
C TYR A 274 22.56 17.70 14.93
N ALA A 275 23.83 17.97 14.61
CA ALA A 275 24.18 18.86 13.53
C ALA A 275 23.78 18.26 12.17
N PHE A 276 23.03 19.00 11.37
CA PHE A 276 22.54 18.50 10.07
C PHE A 276 23.68 18.02 9.16
N ASP A 277 24.77 18.78 9.08
CA ASP A 277 25.93 18.43 8.24
C ASP A 277 26.58 17.10 8.68
N GLU A 278 26.63 16.84 9.99
CA GLU A 278 27.13 15.56 10.52
C GLU A 278 26.19 14.40 10.17
N ALA A 279 24.88 14.61 10.24
CA ALA A 279 23.90 13.59 9.88
C ALA A 279 23.93 13.29 8.38
N LEU A 280 24.01 14.32 7.54
CA LEU A 280 24.11 14.18 6.09
C LEU A 280 25.40 13.47 5.68
N ALA A 281 26.53 13.85 6.27
CA ALA A 281 27.81 13.17 6.03
C ALA A 281 27.75 11.69 6.40
N ARG A 282 27.08 11.33 7.51
CA ARG A 282 26.88 9.93 7.90
C ARG A 282 26.04 9.14 6.89
N VAL A 283 25.01 9.76 6.33
CA VAL A 283 24.09 9.14 5.37
C VAL A 283 24.75 8.94 4.01
N VAL A 284 25.44 9.97 3.50
CA VAL A 284 25.97 9.97 2.12
C VAL A 284 27.36 9.35 2.03
N GLY A 285 28.15 9.40 3.11
CA GLY A 285 29.55 8.96 3.15
C GLY A 285 30.53 10.04 2.73
#